data_AF-A0A9P6MNL8-F1
#
_entry.id   AF-A0A9P6MNL8-F1
#
_cell.length_a   1.000
_cell.length_b   1.000
_cell.length_c   1.000
_cell.angle_alpha   90.00
_cell.angle_beta   90.00
_cell.angle_gamma   90.00
#
_symmetry.space_group_name_H-M   'P 1'
#
loop_
_entity.id
_entity.type
_entity.pdbx_description
1 polymer ?
#
loop_
_entity_poly.entity_id
_entity_poly.type
_entity_poly.pdbx_seq_one_letter_code
_entity_poly.pdbx_strand_id
1 'polypeptide(L)' 'MPPRPITPALIAVFIEVCGNMYLGTYRNQANKVLRLLYEDFLPMIPKQGIDGKVRLKTLLDDFIKSGQIPVADGREFDK' A
#
# COMPACT_ATOMS: atom_id res chain seq x y z
N MET A 1 -9.68 -15.24 -3.76
CA MET A 1 -9.24 -15.41 -5.16
C MET A 1 -7.80 -14.95 -5.24
N PRO A 2 -6.88 -15.70 -5.88
CA PRO A 2 -5.52 -15.24 -6.10
C PRO A 2 -5.53 -13.95 -6.94
N PRO A 3 -4.85 -12.86 -6.52
CA PRO A 3 -4.82 -11.63 -7.28
C PRO A 3 -4.05 -11.82 -8.60
N ARG A 4 -4.37 -10.99 -9.60
CA ARG A 4 -3.64 -10.98 -10.86
C ARG A 4 -2.19 -10.50 -10.62
N PRO A 5 -1.21 -10.93 -11.44
CA PRO A 5 0.20 -10.55 -11.23
C PRO A 5 0.46 -9.04 -11.18
N ILE A 6 -0.33 -8.24 -11.90
CA ILE A 6 -0.21 -6.77 -11.94
C ILE A 6 -0.79 -6.07 -10.71
N THR A 7 -1.74 -6.70 -10.02
CA THR A 7 -2.48 -6.12 -8.89
C THR A 7 -1.59 -5.56 -7.77
N PRO A 8 -0.54 -6.24 -7.26
CA PRO A 8 0.29 -5.67 -6.19
C PRO A 8 1.03 -4.40 -6.60
N ALA A 9 1.43 -4.27 -7.87
CA ALA A 9 2.07 -3.05 -8.37
C ALA A 9 1.09 -1.87 -8.41
N LEU A 10 -0.15 -2.09 -8.85
CA LEU A 10 -1.18 -1.06 -8.87
C LEU A 10 -1.55 -0.59 -7.45
N ILE A 11 -1.67 -1.52 -6.50
CA ILE A 11 -1.93 -1.19 -5.10
C ILE A 11 -0.76 -0.40 -4.51
N ALA A 12 0.49 -0.78 -4.79
CA ALA A 12 1.65 -0.06 -4.30
C ALA A 12 1.64 1.40 -4.78
N VAL A 13 1.43 1.64 -6.08
CA VAL A 13 1.35 3.00 -6.64
C VAL A 13 0.19 3.80 -6.04
N PHE A 14 -0.97 3.18 -5.86
CA PHE A 14 -2.10 3.81 -5.18
C PHE A 14 -1.73 4.26 -3.75
N ILE A 15 -1.12 3.38 -2.96
CA ILE A 15 -0.74 3.67 -1.57
C ILE A 15 0.32 4.78 -1.52
N GLU A 16 1.30 4.76 -2.41
CA GLU A 16 2.33 5.79 -2.48
C GLU A 16 1.75 7.18 -2.77
N VAL A 17 0.79 7.27 -3.69
CA VAL A 17 0.25 8.56 -4.14
C VAL A 17 -0.83 9.08 -3.18
N CYS A 18 -1.81 8.26 -2.82
CA CYS A 18 -2.96 8.71 -2.03
C CYS A 18 -3.09 8.08 -0.64
N GLY A 19 -2.18 7.19 -0.24
CA GLY A 19 -2.26 6.47 1.03
C GLY A 19 -2.30 7.39 2.25
N ASN A 20 -1.55 8.50 2.23
CA ASN A 20 -1.57 9.51 3.28
C ASN A 20 -2.98 10.14 3.46
N MET A 21 -3.59 10.59 2.36
CA MET A 21 -4.96 11.14 2.39
C MET A 21 -6.00 10.09 2.74
N TYR A 22 -5.84 8.87 2.24
CA TYR A 22 -6.72 7.75 2.54
C TYR A 22 -6.73 7.43 4.05
N LEU A 23 -5.55 7.38 4.67
CA LEU A 23 -5.41 7.22 6.12
C LEU A 23 -6.03 8.37 6.91
N GLY A 24 -5.76 9.61 6.52
CA GLY A 24 -6.31 10.80 7.19
C GLY A 24 -7.85 10.87 7.12
N THR A 25 -8.41 10.46 5.99
CA THR A 25 -9.86 10.53 5.72
C THR A 25 -10.62 9.42 6.44
N TYR A 26 -10.19 8.18 6.30
CA TYR A 26 -10.95 7.02 6.78
C TYR A 26 -10.43 6.42 8.10
N ARG A 27 -9.28 6.91 8.60
CA ARG A 27 -8.71 6.60 9.92
C ARG A 27 -8.69 5.09 10.19
N ASN A 28 -9.47 4.63 11.16
CA ASN A 28 -9.53 3.23 11.60
C ASN A 28 -9.91 2.27 10.47
N GLN A 29 -10.75 2.67 9.52
CA GLN A 29 -11.13 1.77 8.42
C GLN A 29 -9.98 1.61 7.42
N ALA A 30 -9.27 2.70 7.10
CA ALA A 30 -8.06 2.61 6.29
C ALA A 30 -6.98 1.74 6.96
N ASN A 31 -6.77 1.90 8.28
CA ASN A 31 -5.85 1.05 9.03
C ASN A 31 -6.21 -0.44 8.92
N LYS A 32 -7.49 -0.81 9.03
CA LYS A 32 -7.95 -2.19 8.87
C LYS A 32 -7.67 -2.72 7.46
N VAL A 33 -7.93 -1.90 6.44
CA VAL A 33 -7.66 -2.28 5.04
C VAL A 33 -6.16 -2.50 4.80
N LEU A 34 -5.29 -1.61 5.29
CA LEU A 34 -3.85 -1.76 5.12
C LEU A 34 -3.30 -2.98 5.88
N ARG A 35 -3.85 -3.30 7.06
CA ARG A 35 -3.53 -4.54 7.79
C ARG A 35 -4.00 -5.78 7.04
N LEU A 36 -5.22 -5.77 6.50
CA LEU A 36 -5.73 -6.84 5.65
C LEU A 36 -4.81 -7.07 4.44
N LEU A 37 -4.32 -5.99 3.83
CA LEU A 37 -3.37 -6.09 2.73
C LEU A 37 -2.05 -6.76 3.15
N TYR A 38 -1.57 -6.44 4.35
CA TYR A 38 -0.33 -6.98 4.89
C TYR A 38 -0.45 -8.46 5.31
N GLU A 39 -1.48 -8.77 6.09
CA GLU A 39 -1.66 -10.08 6.73
C GLU A 39 -2.24 -11.11 5.76
N ASP A 40 -3.26 -10.74 4.98
CA ASP A 40 -4.03 -11.69 4.16
C ASP A 40 -3.69 -11.59 2.67
N PHE A 41 -3.53 -10.39 2.12
CA PHE A 41 -3.34 -10.22 0.67
C PHE A 41 -1.91 -10.57 0.20
N LEU A 42 -0.86 -10.12 0.91
CA LEU A 42 0.53 -10.37 0.52
C LEU A 42 0.85 -11.87 0.35
N PRO A 43 0.38 -12.78 1.23
CA PRO A 43 0.57 -14.23 1.04
C PRO A 43 -0.12 -14.79 -0.21
N MET A 44 -1.25 -14.21 -0.63
CA MET A 44 -2.02 -14.69 -1.78
C MET A 44 -1.39 -14.36 -3.13
N ILE A 45 -0.46 -13.41 -3.19
CA ILE A 45 0.14 -12.94 -4.45
C ILE A 45 0.92 -14.08 -5.15
N PRO A 46 0.61 -14.38 -6.43
CA PRO A 46 1.31 -15.42 -7.17
C PRO A 46 2.75 -15.01 -7.50
N LYS A 47 3.63 -16.00 -7.76
CA LYS A 47 5.07 -15.77 -8.03
C LYS A 47 5.34 -14.81 -9.20
N GLN A 48 4.44 -14.76 -10.18
CA GLN A 48 4.55 -13.87 -11.34
C GLN A 48 4.42 -12.37 -10.97
N GLY A 49 3.90 -12.04 -9.79
CA GLY A 49 3.78 -10.67 -9.30
C GLY A 49 4.81 -10.30 -8.23
N ILE A 50 5.96 -11.00 -8.18
CA ILE A 50 6.90 -10.88 -7.06
C ILE A 50 7.53 -9.49 -6.94
N ASP A 51 7.82 -8.82 -8.05
CA ASP A 51 8.42 -7.48 -8.01
C ASP A 51 7.47 -6.46 -7.38
N GLY A 52 6.20 -6.49 -7.81
CA GLY A 52 5.14 -5.67 -7.21
C GLY A 52 4.89 -6.04 -5.75
N LYS A 53 4.98 -7.33 -5.40
CA LYS A 53 4.85 -7.81 -4.02
C LYS A 53 5.93 -7.25 -3.11
N VAL A 54 7.19 -7.26 -3.54
CA VAL A 54 8.32 -6.76 -2.73
C VAL A 54 8.13 -5.28 -2.44
N ARG A 55 7.83 -4.46 -3.45
CA ARG A 55 7.55 -3.03 -3.28
C ARG A 55 6.38 -2.77 -2.34
N LEU A 56 5.26 -3.46 -2.56
CA LEU A 56 4.08 -3.33 -1.70
C LEU A 56 4.38 -3.75 -0.24
N LYS A 57 5.14 -4.83 -0.06
CA LYS A 57 5.53 -5.33 1.26
C LYS A 57 6.38 -4.29 2.01
N THR A 58 7.37 -3.69 1.36
CA THR A 58 8.21 -2.65 1.98
C THR A 58 7.37 -1.47 2.47
N LEU A 59 6.46 -0.96 1.63
CA LEU A 59 5.56 0.13 2.02
C LEU A 59 4.68 -0.23 3.23
N LEU A 60 4.12 -1.44 3.23
CA LEU A 60 3.27 -1.90 4.32
C LEU A 60 4.08 -2.18 5.59
N ASP A 61 5.30 -2.70 5.50
CA ASP A 61 6.20 -2.88 6.64
C ASP A 61 6.49 -1.55 7.34
N ASP A 62 6.77 -0.50 6.56
CA ASP A 62 7.03 0.85 7.08
C ASP A 62 5.78 1.45 7.73
N PHE A 63 4.61 1.24 7.12
CA PHE A 63 3.33 1.61 7.70
C PHE A 63 3.04 0.86 9.01
N ILE A 64 3.30 -0.45 9.09
CA ILE A 64 3.05 -1.24 10.30
C ILE A 64 3.94 -0.77 11.47
N LYS A 65 5.18 -0.35 11.18
CA LYS A 65 6.11 0.18 12.18
C LYS A 65 5.76 1.60 12.64
N SER A 66 5.43 2.48 11.69
CA SER A 66 5.26 3.92 11.98
C SER A 66 3.81 4.33 12.25
N GLY A 67 2.83 3.54 11.77
CA GLY A 67 1.42 3.92 11.72
C GLY A 67 1.11 5.01 10.70
N GLN A 68 2.06 5.38 9.84
CA GLN A 68 1.96 6.51 8.92
C GLN A 68 2.31 6.10 7.49
N ILE A 69 1.75 6.83 6.52
CA ILE A 69 2.18 6.80 5.12
C ILE A 69 2.67 8.21 4.78
N PRO A 70 3.88 8.37 4.23
CA PRO A 70 4.42 9.68 3.88
C PRO A 70 3.56 10.37 2.83
N VAL A 71 3.62 11.70 2.80
CA VAL A 71 3.01 12.47 1.72
C VAL A 71 3.78 12.18 0.43
N ALA A 72 3.07 11.95 -0.67
CA ALA A 72 3.68 11.69 -1.97
C ALA A 72 4.57 12.86 -2.43
N ASP A 73 5.75 12.54 -2.96
CA ASP A 73 6.65 13.52 -3.56
C ASP A 73 5.97 14.21 -4.74
N GLY A 74 6.19 15.52 -4.89
CA GLY A 74 5.54 16.31 -5.94
C GLY A 74 4.06 16.61 -5.67
N ARG A 75 3.53 16.36 -4.48
CA ARG A 75 2.16 16.78 -4.14
C ARG A 75 1.96 18.29 -4.19
N GLU A 76 2.98 19.07 -3.83
CA GLU A 76 2.97 20.53 -3.91
C GLU A 76 3.98 20.97 -4.99
N PHE A 77 3.61 20.89 -6.26
CA PHE A 77 4.47 21.37 -7.37
C PHE A 77 4.41 22.91 -7.56
N ASP A 78 3.51 23.62 -6.85
CA ASP A 78 3.24 25.06 -7.01
C ASP A 78 3.45 25.89 -5.72
N LYS A 79 4.58 25.75 -5.03
CA LYS A 79 5.00 26.73 -4.00
C LYS A 79 6.41 27.26 -4.25
#